data_AF-A0A838DQP6-F1
#
_entry.id   AF-A0A838DQP6-F1
#
_cell.length_a   1.000
_cell.length_b   1.000
_cell.length_c   1.000
_cell.angle_alpha   90.00
_cell.angle_beta   90.00
_cell.angle_gamma   90.00
#
_symmetry.space_group_name_H-M   'P 1'
#
loop_
_entity.id
_entity.type
_entity.pdbx_description
1 polymer ?
#
loop_
_entity_poly.entity_id
_entity_poly.type
_entity_poly.pdbx_seq_one_letter_code
_entity_poly.pdbx_strand_id
1 'polypeptide(L)'
;MFCIIIVHQESSPHLHGLIQQIKAAGKMAGVALNPATPALLLEDVLPLLDMVLVMTINPGFEKQEFLPETLPKIARLRQVINERALACDIEVDGRIQENTARQVARTKSVARRQRGSGTSHRLLRYFRGPPGRWLTGARVLCSPQANTAHPGHGL
;
A
#
# COMPACT_ATOMS: atom_id res chain seq x y z
N MET A 1 10.27 15.27 -3.86
CA MET A 1 9.40 14.71 -2.80
C MET A 1 8.63 13.55 -3.40
N PHE A 2 9.01 12.31 -3.10
CA PHE A 2 8.22 11.14 -3.51
C PHE A 2 7.09 10.97 -2.50
N CYS A 3 5.86 11.07 -2.97
CA CYS A 3 4.70 10.87 -2.13
C CYS A 3 3.75 9.91 -2.84
N ILE A 4 3.35 8.87 -2.10
CA ILE A 4 2.37 7.88 -2.53
C ILE A 4 1.03 8.18 -1.88
N ILE A 5 -0.03 8.10 -2.69
CA ILE A 5 -1.42 8.16 -2.24
C ILE A 5 -1.99 6.76 -2.39
N ILE A 6 -2.34 6.15 -1.27
CA ILE A 6 -2.93 4.81 -1.18
C ILE A 6 -4.42 4.98 -0.92
N VAL A 7 -5.28 4.40 -1.74
CA VAL A 7 -6.74 4.46 -1.58
C VAL A 7 -7.29 3.07 -1.29
N HIS A 8 -8.31 2.98 -0.46
CA HIS A 8 -9.00 1.72 -0.19
C HIS A 8 -9.84 1.31 -1.39
N GLN A 9 -9.68 0.06 -1.84
CA GLN A 9 -10.53 -0.52 -2.88
C GLN A 9 -12.01 -0.42 -2.49
N GLU A 10 -12.32 -0.65 -1.22
CA GLU A 10 -13.68 -0.67 -0.68
C GLU A 10 -14.37 0.71 -0.70
N SER A 11 -13.59 1.78 -0.84
CA SER A 11 -14.08 3.17 -0.86
C SER A 11 -13.96 3.84 -2.23
N SER A 12 -13.61 3.08 -3.27
CA SER A 12 -13.24 3.62 -4.59
C SER A 12 -14.08 3.05 -5.74
N PRO A 13 -15.34 3.50 -5.95
CA PRO A 13 -16.21 3.00 -7.03
C PRO A 13 -15.61 3.14 -8.43
N HIS A 14 -14.80 4.18 -8.66
CA HIS A 14 -14.11 4.45 -9.93
C HIS A 14 -12.60 4.36 -9.76
N LEU A 15 -12.11 3.23 -9.24
CA LEU A 15 -10.70 3.06 -8.86
C LEU A 15 -9.73 3.40 -9.99
N HIS A 16 -9.96 2.91 -11.21
CA HIS A 16 -9.09 3.18 -12.35
C HIS A 16 -8.91 4.69 -12.64
N GLY A 17 -10.02 5.44 -12.66
CA GLY A 17 -9.98 6.90 -12.86
C GLY A 17 -9.27 7.63 -11.72
N LEU A 18 -9.45 7.16 -10.47
CA LEU A 18 -8.77 7.71 -9.31
C LEU A 18 -7.25 7.48 -9.35
N ILE A 19 -6.80 6.30 -9.79
CA ILE A 19 -5.38 6.00 -10.03
C ILE A 19 -4.79 6.96 -11.06
N GLN A 20 -5.50 7.18 -12.18
CA GLN A 20 -5.06 8.11 -13.21
C GLN A 20 -4.94 9.54 -12.66
N GLN A 21 -5.90 10.00 -11.86
CA GLN A 21 -5.84 11.32 -11.22
C GLN A 21 -4.64 11.47 -10.28
N ILE A 22 -4.35 10.43 -9.47
CA ILE A 22 -3.19 10.42 -8.57
C ILE A 22 -1.89 10.55 -9.38
N LYS A 23 -1.75 9.76 -10.46
CA LYS A 23 -0.56 9.81 -11.32
C LYS A 23 -0.44 11.13 -12.09
N ALA A 24 -1.54 11.68 -12.59
CA ALA A 24 -1.56 13.00 -13.24
C ALA A 24 -1.13 14.13 -12.30
N ALA A 25 -1.33 13.98 -10.99
CA ALA A 25 -0.83 14.90 -9.97
C ALA A 25 0.68 14.70 -9.62
N GLY A 26 1.40 13.86 -10.39
CA GLY A 26 2.82 13.57 -10.18
C GLY A 26 3.09 12.79 -8.90
N LYS A 27 2.14 11.96 -8.45
CA LYS A 27 2.24 11.12 -7.25
C LYS A 27 2.24 9.65 -7.62
N MET A 28 2.80 8.84 -6.74
CA MET A 28 2.66 7.39 -6.83
C MET A 28 1.26 6.98 -6.36
N ALA A 29 0.68 5.97 -6.99
CA ALA A 29 -0.63 5.42 -6.68
C ALA A 29 -0.49 4.05 -6.02
N GLY A 30 -1.13 3.89 -4.87
CA GLY A 30 -1.28 2.60 -4.24
C GLY A 30 -2.72 2.28 -3.91
N VAL A 31 -3.01 1.01 -3.63
CA VAL A 31 -4.34 0.55 -3.24
C VAL A 31 -4.26 -0.32 -1.99
N ALA A 32 -5.10 -0.02 -1.01
CA ALA A 32 -5.25 -0.80 0.20
C ALA A 32 -6.38 -1.82 0.07
N LEU A 33 -6.18 -3.00 0.65
CA LEU A 33 -7.18 -4.07 0.76
C LEU A 33 -7.38 -4.43 2.23
N ASN A 34 -8.64 -4.38 2.68
CA ASN A 34 -9.06 -4.95 3.96
C ASN A 34 -8.93 -6.48 3.96
N PRO A 35 -8.93 -7.14 5.13
CA PRO A 35 -8.78 -8.59 5.23
C PRO A 35 -9.81 -9.38 4.42
N ALA A 36 -11.07 -8.96 4.39
CA ALA A 36 -12.14 -9.64 3.64
C ALA A 36 -12.10 -9.40 2.12
N THR A 37 -11.42 -8.35 1.64
CA THR A 37 -11.48 -7.95 0.23
C THR A 37 -10.56 -8.81 -0.62
N PRO A 38 -11.06 -9.53 -1.64
CA PRO A 38 -10.24 -10.39 -2.48
C PRO A 38 -9.20 -9.60 -3.29
N ALA A 39 -7.97 -10.11 -3.39
CA ALA A 39 -6.92 -9.51 -4.20
C ALA A 39 -7.21 -9.53 -5.71
N LEU A 40 -8.04 -10.49 -6.17
CA LEU A 40 -8.41 -10.62 -7.58
C LEU A 40 -9.08 -9.35 -8.14
N LEU A 41 -9.71 -8.56 -7.28
CA LEU A 41 -10.37 -7.30 -7.68
C LEU A 41 -9.37 -6.27 -8.22
N LEU A 42 -8.07 -6.42 -7.95
CA LEU A 42 -7.04 -5.52 -8.45
C LEU A 42 -6.41 -5.98 -9.76
N GLU A 43 -6.72 -7.17 -10.29
CA GLU A 43 -5.97 -7.76 -11.42
C GLU A 43 -5.86 -6.86 -12.66
N ASP A 44 -6.93 -6.13 -12.98
CA ASP A 44 -6.98 -5.24 -14.16
C ASP A 44 -6.26 -3.91 -13.94
N VAL A 45 -6.18 -3.44 -12.69
CA VAL A 45 -5.55 -2.17 -12.33
C VAL A 45 -4.12 -2.34 -11.80
N LEU A 46 -3.71 -3.57 -11.48
CA LEU A 46 -2.41 -3.89 -10.91
C LEU A 46 -1.22 -3.34 -11.73
N PRO A 47 -1.23 -3.34 -13.08
CA PRO A 47 -0.15 -2.74 -13.88
C PRO A 47 -0.03 -1.22 -13.72
N LEU A 48 -1.06 -0.56 -13.21
CA LEU A 48 -1.10 0.87 -12.97
C LEU A 48 -0.68 1.23 -11.53
N LEU A 49 -0.48 0.26 -10.65
CA LEU A 49 -0.16 0.52 -9.25
C LEU A 49 1.34 0.53 -9.03
N ASP A 50 1.78 1.45 -8.17
CA ASP A 50 3.14 1.44 -7.64
C ASP A 50 3.23 0.58 -6.37
N MET A 51 2.11 0.39 -5.65
CA MET A 51 2.05 -0.41 -4.42
C MET A 51 0.66 -0.97 -4.13
N VAL A 52 0.60 -2.17 -3.57
CA VAL A 52 -0.59 -2.71 -2.87
C VAL A 52 -0.31 -2.79 -1.38
N LEU A 53 -1.20 -2.23 -0.56
CA LEU A 53 -1.16 -2.32 0.90
C LEU A 53 -2.17 -3.37 1.39
N VAL A 54 -1.70 -4.45 2.01
CA VAL A 54 -2.59 -5.47 2.57
C VAL A 54 -2.75 -5.24 4.07
N MET A 55 -3.99 -4.99 4.51
CA MET A 55 -4.32 -4.89 5.92
C MET A 55 -4.35 -6.28 6.56
N THR A 56 -3.65 -6.47 7.68
CA THR A 56 -3.58 -7.72 8.47
C THR A 56 -4.34 -7.66 9.79
N ILE A 57 -5.11 -6.59 9.97
CA ILE A 57 -6.13 -6.40 11.00
C ILE A 57 -7.29 -5.64 10.37
N ASN A 58 -8.49 -5.66 10.97
CA ASN A 58 -9.54 -4.77 10.49
C ASN A 58 -9.19 -3.31 10.80
N PRO A 59 -9.46 -2.36 9.90
CA PRO A 59 -9.24 -0.95 10.16
C PRO A 59 -10.07 -0.46 11.36
N GLY A 60 -9.55 0.50 12.12
CA GLY A 60 -10.28 1.20 13.18
C GLY A 60 -10.14 0.65 14.61
N PHE A 61 -9.53 -0.52 14.81
CA PHE A 61 -9.32 -1.07 16.17
C PHE A 61 -7.87 -1.51 16.40
N GLU A 62 -7.20 -0.84 17.34
CA GLU A 62 -5.77 -1.00 17.61
C GLU A 62 -5.41 -2.28 18.39
N LYS A 63 -6.38 -2.94 19.02
CA LYS A 63 -6.17 -4.10 19.92
C LYS A 63 -6.27 -5.48 19.26
N GLN A 64 -6.42 -5.55 17.94
CA GLN A 64 -6.57 -6.81 17.22
C GLN A 64 -5.25 -7.57 17.07
N GLU A 65 -5.33 -8.89 16.94
CA GLU A 65 -4.19 -9.73 16.59
C GLU A 65 -3.98 -9.79 15.08
N PHE A 66 -2.77 -10.14 14.67
CA PHE A 66 -2.46 -10.38 13.25
C PHE A 66 -3.34 -11.51 12.71
N LEU A 67 -3.94 -11.30 11.54
CA LEU A 67 -4.80 -12.25 10.84
C LEU A 67 -3.98 -13.10 9.84
N PRO A 68 -3.62 -14.36 10.16
CA PRO A 68 -2.78 -15.19 9.27
C PRO A 68 -3.47 -15.56 7.96
N GLU A 69 -4.81 -15.52 7.91
CA GLU A 69 -5.60 -15.77 6.71
C GLU A 69 -5.37 -14.75 5.60
N THR A 70 -4.69 -13.63 5.87
CA THR A 70 -4.29 -12.67 4.82
C THR A 70 -2.99 -13.09 4.12
N LEU A 71 -2.22 -14.06 4.65
CA LEU A 71 -0.96 -14.51 4.02
C LEU A 71 -1.16 -15.12 2.63
N PRO A 72 -2.17 -15.99 2.37
CA PRO A 72 -2.45 -16.48 1.02
C PRO A 72 -2.73 -15.35 0.02
N LYS A 73 -3.43 -14.29 0.46
CA LYS A 73 -3.70 -13.10 -0.36
C LYS A 73 -2.41 -12.40 -0.79
N ILE A 74 -1.50 -12.21 0.17
CA ILE A 74 -0.19 -11.60 -0.08
C ILE A 74 0.64 -12.47 -1.06
N ALA A 75 0.66 -13.79 -0.84
CA ALA A 75 1.36 -14.72 -1.71
C ALA A 75 0.81 -14.70 -3.15
N ARG A 76 -0.52 -14.66 -3.31
CA ARG A 76 -1.16 -14.60 -4.62
C ARG A 76 -0.84 -13.30 -5.35
N LEU A 77 -0.89 -12.16 -4.68
CA LEU A 77 -0.48 -10.87 -5.26
C LEU A 77 0.97 -10.92 -5.73
N ARG A 78 1.88 -11.45 -4.91
CA ARG A 78 3.30 -11.57 -5.28
C ARG A 78 3.50 -12.47 -6.49
N GLN A 79 2.77 -13.58 -6.57
CA GLN A 79 2.80 -14.47 -7.72
C GLN A 79 2.40 -13.72 -9.00
N VAL A 80 1.26 -13.04 -9.01
CA VAL A 80 0.75 -12.32 -10.19
C VAL A 80 1.70 -11.19 -10.60
N ILE A 81 2.23 -10.43 -9.65
CA ILE A 81 3.20 -9.35 -9.91
C ILE A 81 4.45 -9.91 -10.59
N ASN A 82 4.98 -11.04 -10.11
CA ASN A 82 6.17 -11.66 -10.68
C ASN A 82 5.90 -12.26 -12.06
N GLU A 83 4.78 -12.99 -12.22
CA GLU A 83 4.38 -13.62 -13.50
C GLU A 83 4.20 -12.60 -14.61
N ARG A 84 3.67 -11.41 -14.27
CA ARG A 84 3.43 -10.32 -15.21
C ARG A 84 4.59 -9.29 -15.25
N ALA A 85 5.68 -9.53 -14.51
CA ALA A 85 6.85 -8.65 -14.40
C ALA A 85 6.49 -7.18 -14.07
N LEU A 86 5.55 -6.97 -13.14
CA LEU A 86 5.06 -5.63 -12.77
C LEU A 86 5.98 -4.95 -11.75
N ALA A 87 6.18 -3.65 -11.92
CA ALA A 87 6.92 -2.79 -10.98
C ALA A 87 6.03 -2.32 -9.80
N CYS A 88 5.23 -3.23 -9.23
CA CYS A 88 4.34 -2.95 -8.11
C CYS A 88 4.89 -3.60 -6.83
N ASP A 89 5.01 -2.81 -5.76
CA ASP A 89 5.39 -3.32 -4.45
C ASP A 89 4.19 -3.86 -3.67
N ILE A 90 4.48 -4.67 -2.64
CA ILE A 90 3.47 -5.10 -1.66
C ILE A 90 3.97 -4.69 -0.28
N GLU A 91 3.17 -3.89 0.42
CA GLU A 91 3.33 -3.53 1.83
C GLU A 91 2.23 -4.19 2.67
N VAL A 92 2.52 -4.40 3.95
CA VAL A 92 1.59 -5.05 4.89
C VAL A 92 1.41 -4.17 6.12
N ASP A 93 0.16 -3.93 6.51
CA ASP A 93 -0.19 -3.07 7.65
C ASP A 93 -1.11 -3.76 8.65
N GLY A 94 -0.64 -3.86 9.90
CA GLY A 94 -1.39 -4.46 11.00
C GLY A 94 -0.51 -5.33 11.89
N ARG A 95 -0.04 -4.76 12.99
CA ARG A 95 0.66 -5.47 14.08
C ARG A 95 1.75 -6.46 13.63
N ILE A 96 2.68 -5.99 12.79
CA ILE A 96 3.85 -6.79 12.41
C ILE A 96 4.84 -6.86 13.58
N GLN A 97 4.86 -8.02 14.25
CA GLN A 97 5.88 -8.42 15.22
C GLN A 97 6.96 -9.28 14.55
N GLU A 98 8.02 -9.66 15.27
CA GLU A 98 9.16 -10.39 14.68
C GLU A 98 8.76 -11.76 14.09
N ASN A 99 7.91 -12.51 14.80
CA ASN A 99 7.35 -13.78 14.32
C ASN A 99 6.48 -13.58 13.06
N THR A 100 5.64 -12.55 13.05
CA THR A 100 4.75 -12.20 11.93
C THR A 100 5.54 -11.67 10.73
N ALA A 101 6.59 -10.89 10.96
CA ALA A 101 7.47 -10.39 9.91
C ALA A 101 8.14 -11.54 9.15
N ARG A 102 8.55 -12.61 9.85
CA ARG A 102 9.07 -13.83 9.20
C ARG A 102 8.01 -14.52 8.34
N GLN A 103 6.75 -14.58 8.81
CA GLN A 103 5.65 -15.16 8.04
C GLN A 103 5.37 -14.36 6.77
N VAL A 104 5.35 -13.03 6.86
CA VAL A 104 5.18 -12.14 5.70
C VAL A 104 6.38 -12.23 4.75
N ALA A 105 7.60 -12.24 5.26
CA ALA A 105 8.81 -12.34 4.43
C ALA A 105 8.85 -13.63 3.59
N ARG A 106 8.30 -14.74 4.10
CA ARG A 106 8.17 -16.00 3.34
C ARG A 106 7.29 -15.87 2.09
N THR A 107 6.40 -14.88 2.03
CA THR A 107 5.58 -14.59 0.84
C THR A 107 6.34 -13.79 -0.22
N LYS A 108 7.65 -13.52 -0.03
CA LYS A 108 8.48 -12.63 -0.86
C LYS A 108 7.91 -11.20 -0.97
N SER A 109 7.22 -10.73 0.07
CA SER A 109 6.70 -9.37 0.15
C SER A 109 7.57 -8.52 1.07
N VAL A 110 7.57 -7.20 0.85
CA VAL A 110 8.33 -6.26 1.68
C VAL A 110 7.50 -5.94 2.92
N ALA A 111 7.83 -6.56 4.05
CA ALA A 111 7.25 -6.18 5.34
C ALA A 111 7.94 -4.89 5.83
N ARG A 112 7.33 -3.72 5.63
CA ARG A 112 7.76 -2.51 6.34
C ARG A 112 7.16 -2.53 7.75
N ARG A 113 8.03 -2.67 8.76
CA ARG A 113 7.64 -2.56 10.17
C ARG A 113 7.18 -1.13 10.45
N GLN A 114 5.93 -0.95 10.86
CA GLN A 114 5.56 0.27 11.57
C GLN A 114 6.20 0.24 12.95
N ARG A 115 7.13 1.17 13.21
CA ARG A 115 7.62 1.40 14.57
C ARG A 115 6.49 2.04 15.38
N GLY A 116 6.01 1.33 16.39
CA GLY A 116 4.95 1.80 17.30
C GLY A 116 5.35 3.05 18.08
N SER A 117 4.37 3.96 18.20
CA SER A 117 4.19 5.05 19.18
C SER A 117 5.41 5.48 20.02
N GLY A 118 6.31 6.30 19.44
CA GLY A 118 7.35 6.93 20.26
C GLY A 118 8.22 7.98 19.59
N THR A 119 8.27 8.05 18.26
CA THR A 119 9.08 9.06 17.55
C THR A 119 8.30 9.67 16.39
N SER A 120 7.58 10.75 16.74
CA SER A 120 7.07 11.83 15.89
C SER A 120 7.35 11.68 14.39
N HIS A 121 6.47 10.97 13.68
CA HIS A 121 6.30 11.13 12.23
C HIS A 121 4.81 11.22 11.90
N ARG A 122 4.28 12.42 12.16
CA ARG A 122 3.41 13.17 11.26
C ARG A 122 2.17 12.41 10.74
N LEU A 123 1.18 12.34 11.64
CA LEU A 123 -0.23 12.70 11.41
C LEU A 123 -0.91 12.07 10.17
N LEU A 124 -1.91 11.20 10.40
CA LEU A 124 -3.04 11.03 9.48
C LEU A 124 -3.57 12.42 9.11
N ARG A 125 -3.16 12.96 7.96
CA ARG A 125 -3.75 14.17 7.39
C ARG A 125 -4.70 13.73 6.30
N TYR A 126 -5.99 13.66 6.64
CA TYR A 126 -7.07 13.73 5.66
C TYR A 126 -6.83 14.95 4.78
N PHE A 127 -6.59 14.77 3.48
CA PHE A 127 -6.48 15.91 2.57
C PHE A 127 -7.87 16.50 2.36
N ARG A 128 -7.99 17.82 2.54
CA ARG A 128 -9.20 18.59 2.21
C ARG A 128 -9.33 18.61 0.68
N GLY A 129 -10.38 17.97 0.15
CA GLY A 129 -10.88 18.24 -1.20
C GLY A 129 -11.67 19.57 -1.25
N PRO A 130 -12.20 19.96 -2.43
CA PRO A 130 -13.08 21.13 -2.57
C PRO A 130 -14.24 21.08 -1.56
N PRO A 131 -14.81 22.24 -1.17
CA PRO A 131 -15.73 22.31 -0.02
C PRO A 131 -16.93 21.39 -0.23
N GLY A 132 -17.05 20.37 0.64
CA GLY A 132 -18.23 19.51 0.74
C GLY A 132 -18.04 18.00 0.49
N ARG A 133 -16.85 17.51 0.09
CA ARG A 133 -16.61 16.05 -0.06
C ARG A 133 -15.30 15.58 0.58
N TRP A 134 -15.42 14.66 1.53
CA TRP A 134 -14.31 13.92 2.14
C TRP A 134 -13.93 12.74 1.24
N LEU A 135 -12.64 12.52 0.99
CA LEU A 135 -12.13 11.23 0.52
C LEU A 135 -11.93 10.34 1.76
N THR A 136 -13.00 9.70 2.23
CA THR A 136 -12.92 8.60 3.19
C THR A 136 -12.10 7.46 2.57
N GLY A 137 -11.06 6.98 3.26
CA GLY A 137 -10.33 5.77 2.85
C GLY A 137 -9.01 5.97 2.09
N ALA A 138 -8.32 7.10 2.23
CA ALA A 138 -6.98 7.29 1.63
C ALA A 138 -5.87 7.47 2.68
N ARG A 139 -4.75 6.76 2.51
CA ARG A 139 -3.51 6.88 3.28
C ARG A 139 -2.44 7.53 2.40
N VAL A 140 -1.83 8.61 2.89
CA VAL A 140 -0.73 9.29 2.19
C VAL A 140 0.58 9.01 2.92
N LEU A 141 1.56 8.46 2.22
CA LEU A 141 2.92 8.28 2.73
C LEU A 141 3.86 9.14 1.90
N CYS A 142 4.48 10.15 2.52
CA CYS A 142 5.54 10.91 1.88
C CYS A 142 6.86 10.63 2.62
N SER A 143 7.92 10.29 1.88
CA SER A 143 9.28 10.22 2.44
C SER A 143 10.19 11.29 1.82
N PRO A 144 11.13 11.86 2.60
CA PRO A 144 12.34 12.45 2.03
C PRO A 144 13.13 11.32 1.34
N GLN A 145 13.70 11.57 0.16
CA GLN A 145 14.40 10.57 -0.67
C GLN A 145 15.35 9.65 0.13
N ALA A 146 15.29 8.34 -0.14
CA ALA A 146 16.49 7.52 -0.14
C ALA A 146 17.02 7.51 -1.57
N ASN A 147 18.21 8.07 -1.75
CA ASN A 147 18.91 8.17 -3.03
C ASN A 147 19.34 6.75 -3.48
N THR A 148 18.68 6.17 -4.49
CA THR A 148 19.30 5.07 -5.27
C THR A 148 19.83 5.69 -6.55
N ALA A 149 21.14 5.92 -6.55
CA ALA A 149 21.89 6.38 -7.70
C ALA A 149 21.66 5.47 -8.92
N HIS A 150 21.40 6.09 -10.07
CA HIS A 150 21.67 5.49 -11.37
C HIS A 150 23.18 5.25 -11.51
N PRO A 151 23.66 4.07 -11.97
CA PRO A 151 24.96 4.03 -12.63
C PRO A 151 24.79 4.68 -14.01
N GLY A 152 25.64 5.67 -14.28
CA GLY A 152 25.51 6.59 -15.40
C GLY A 152 25.78 5.99 -16.79
N HIS A 153 25.32 6.74 -17.79
CA HIS A 153 25.84 6.72 -19.16
C HIS A 153 27.08 7.63 -19.28
N GLY A 154 28.02 7.23 -20.14
CA GLY A 154 29.19 8.01 -20.62
C GLY A 154 30.50 7.51 -20.01
N LEU A 155 31.54 7.11 -20.75
CA LEU A 155 31.94 7.26 -22.16
C LEU A 155 32.73 6.02 -22.58
#